data_AF-A0A918XSX6-F1
#
_entry.id   AF-A0A918XSX6-F1
#
_cell.length_a   1.000
_cell.length_b   1.000
_cell.length_c   1.000
_cell.angle_alpha   90.00
_cell.angle_beta   90.00
_cell.angle_gamma   90.00
#
_symmetry.space_group_name_H-M   'P 1'
#
loop_
_entity.id
_entity.type
_entity.pdbx_description
1 polymer ?
#
loop_
_entity_poly.entity_id
_entity_poly.type
_entity_poly.pdbx_seq_one_letter_code
_entity_poly.pdbx_strand_id
1 'polypeptide(L)'
;MTRQPEAPAASPARILVLGRSQNAIDTVLHGLAQLGHAAQGSSRPEQAAADFDPAAFDLVAIGGSVDGATRAAVKQAFAARHPSIRLVDVQAPVAVRQILAALAGTEAAPAVDLDQYFARVGYRGPRTADLATLKALHELQPAAIPFEGIDALLGRGIDLTPGAVDRKLLGSTRGGYCFEQNSLFRRVLTTLGYPVTPMMGRVLWNMPPGARPQPRTHQVLRTELDGVPWLVDVGFGSVVPTEPLRLDTEEAQETRHETFRVIPFGTELLLQARRDGVWLSVYQISQDAVQDADLEAANWFTSTHPESNFRRNLLVTRVTPEARHTLFNSRYTVRRPGRAQEQHQLDAGGIERTLVETFGLPVEPGWRPAIERAAAAG
;
A
#
# COMPACT_ATOMS: atom_id res chain seq x y z
N MET A 1 -20.93 -26.05 20.22
CA MET A 1 -20.70 -24.69 20.75
C MET A 1 -19.70 -24.79 21.89
N THR A 2 -18.41 -24.79 21.55
CA THR A 2 -17.31 -24.77 22.52
C THR A 2 -16.95 -23.29 22.74
N ARG A 3 -17.18 -22.77 23.95
CA ARG A 3 -16.74 -21.42 24.33
C ARG A 3 -15.21 -21.37 24.25
N GLN A 4 -14.68 -20.40 23.54
CA GLN A 4 -13.26 -20.04 23.64
C GLN A 4 -12.96 -19.59 25.07
N PRO A 5 -11.75 -19.86 25.59
CA PRO A 5 -11.35 -19.36 26.90
C PRO A 5 -11.21 -17.83 26.85
N GLU A 6 -11.85 -17.12 27.78
CA GLU A 6 -11.66 -15.68 27.98
C GLU A 6 -10.20 -15.41 28.33
N ALA A 7 -9.54 -14.57 27.52
CA ALA A 7 -8.24 -14.02 27.86
C ALA A 7 -8.37 -13.21 29.17
N PRO A 8 -7.35 -13.21 30.05
CA PRO A 8 -7.39 -12.44 31.28
C PRO A 8 -7.65 -10.95 30.96
N ALA A 9 -8.60 -10.34 31.64
CA ALA A 9 -8.94 -8.93 31.46
C ALA A 9 -7.69 -8.07 31.74
N ALA A 10 -7.16 -7.42 30.71
CA ALA A 10 -6.05 -6.49 30.84
C ALA A 10 -6.43 -5.36 31.81
N SER A 11 -5.48 -4.91 32.65
CA SER A 11 -5.73 -3.80 33.55
C SER A 11 -6.22 -2.56 32.78
N PRO A 12 -7.16 -1.78 33.34
CA PRO A 12 -7.73 -0.63 32.67
C PRO A 12 -6.67 0.44 32.41
N ALA A 13 -6.26 0.61 31.15
CA ALA A 13 -5.34 1.66 30.73
C ALA A 13 -5.96 3.06 30.81
N ARG A 14 -5.10 4.06 31.04
CA ARG A 14 -5.40 5.50 31.06
C ARG A 14 -4.98 6.13 29.73
N ILE A 15 -5.92 6.71 29.01
CA ILE A 15 -5.74 7.11 27.61
C ILE A 15 -6.08 8.59 27.44
N LEU A 16 -5.27 9.33 26.69
CA LEU A 16 -5.61 10.68 26.22
C LEU A 16 -5.93 10.64 24.73
N VAL A 17 -7.07 11.17 24.31
CA VAL A 17 -7.49 11.25 22.90
C VAL A 17 -7.49 12.71 22.43
N LEU A 18 -6.63 13.03 21.48
CA LEU A 18 -6.50 14.37 20.91
C LEU A 18 -7.13 14.40 19.52
N GLY A 19 -7.88 15.45 19.20
CA GLY A 19 -8.49 15.61 17.88
C GLY A 19 -8.96 17.04 17.63
N ARG A 20 -9.64 17.29 16.51
CA ARG A 20 -10.27 18.59 16.22
C ARG A 20 -11.79 18.57 16.40
N SER A 21 -12.41 17.40 16.26
CA SER A 21 -13.85 17.22 16.38
C SER A 21 -14.20 16.67 17.76
N GLN A 22 -14.91 17.46 18.57
CA GLN A 22 -15.37 17.01 19.88
C GLN A 22 -16.27 15.77 19.77
N ASN A 23 -17.18 15.74 18.79
CA ASN A 23 -18.04 14.57 18.55
C ASN A 23 -17.23 13.29 18.23
N ALA A 24 -16.16 13.41 17.45
CA ALA A 24 -15.30 12.26 17.14
C ALA A 24 -14.54 11.80 18.38
N ILE A 25 -14.04 12.73 19.20
CA ILE A 25 -13.39 12.42 20.48
C ILE A 25 -14.37 11.70 21.39
N ASP A 26 -15.57 12.24 21.62
CA ASP A 26 -16.57 11.67 22.52
C ASP A 26 -16.98 10.25 22.09
N THR A 27 -17.07 10.00 20.78
CA THR A 27 -17.33 8.65 20.23
C THR A 27 -16.23 7.66 20.63
N VAL A 28 -14.96 8.07 20.54
CA VAL A 28 -13.82 7.23 20.93
C VAL A 28 -13.78 7.03 22.44
N LEU A 29 -14.00 8.09 23.23
CA LEU A 29 -14.06 8.01 24.69
C LEU A 29 -15.16 7.05 25.15
N HIS A 30 -16.34 7.12 24.54
CA HIS A 30 -17.45 6.22 24.85
C HIS A 30 -17.09 4.75 24.55
N GLY A 31 -16.50 4.47 23.39
CA GLY A 31 -16.09 3.11 23.03
C GLY A 31 -14.99 2.55 23.94
N LEU A 32 -14.02 3.37 24.35
CA LEU A 32 -12.99 2.98 25.31
C LEU A 32 -13.59 2.68 26.70
N ALA A 33 -14.52 3.52 27.16
CA ALA A 33 -15.22 3.32 28.43
C ALA A 33 -16.05 2.03 28.46
N GLN A 34 -16.74 1.70 27.36
CA GLN A 34 -17.48 0.43 27.22
C GLN A 34 -16.57 -0.80 27.32
N LEU A 35 -15.29 -0.66 26.96
CA LEU A 35 -14.28 -1.71 27.04
C LEU A 35 -13.47 -1.66 28.35
N GLY A 36 -13.89 -0.83 29.31
CA GLY A 36 -13.29 -0.75 30.64
C GLY A 36 -12.06 0.15 30.75
N HIS A 37 -11.72 0.95 29.75
CA HIS A 37 -10.57 1.85 29.80
C HIS A 37 -10.96 3.26 30.28
N ALA A 38 -10.06 3.90 31.04
CA ALA A 38 -10.22 5.28 31.45
C ALA A 38 -9.66 6.20 30.36
N ALA A 39 -10.47 7.10 29.81
CA ALA A 39 -10.05 7.98 28.73
C ALA A 39 -10.45 9.44 28.96
N GLN A 40 -9.57 10.36 28.61
CA GLN A 40 -9.82 11.81 28.55
C GLN A 40 -9.62 12.31 27.13
N GLY A 41 -10.27 13.40 26.75
CA GLY A 41 -10.19 13.94 25.39
C GLY A 41 -9.98 15.44 25.35
N SER A 42 -9.30 15.93 24.30
CA SER A 42 -9.15 17.36 24.04
C SER A 42 -9.25 17.67 22.55
N SER A 43 -10.07 18.68 22.23
CA SER A 43 -10.22 19.25 20.89
C SER A 43 -9.16 20.33 20.55
N ARG A 44 -8.22 20.59 21.47
CA ARG A 44 -7.16 21.61 21.37
C ARG A 44 -5.77 20.94 21.41
N PRO A 45 -5.36 20.20 20.36
CA PRO A 45 -4.12 19.44 20.37
C PRO A 45 -2.88 20.30 20.65
N GLU A 46 -2.89 21.58 20.24
CA GLU A 46 -1.77 22.51 20.47
C GLU A 46 -1.53 22.83 21.96
N GLN A 47 -2.58 22.77 22.78
CA GLN A 47 -2.51 23.04 24.21
C GLN A 47 -2.32 21.76 25.03
N ALA A 48 -2.42 20.59 24.41
CA ALA A 48 -2.46 19.31 25.12
C ALA A 48 -1.21 19.08 25.98
N ALA A 49 -0.02 19.46 25.48
CA ALA A 49 1.22 19.30 26.23
C ALA A 49 1.33 20.25 27.44
N ALA A 50 0.52 21.30 27.52
CA ALA A 50 0.43 22.18 28.69
C ALA A 50 -0.69 21.73 29.63
N ASP A 51 -1.84 21.33 29.07
CA ASP A 51 -3.06 20.97 29.80
C ASP A 51 -2.95 19.61 30.50
N PHE A 52 -2.13 18.70 30.00
CA PHE A 52 -2.06 17.33 30.48
C PHE A 52 -0.65 16.95 30.96
N ASP A 53 -0.60 16.18 32.05
CA ASP A 53 0.63 15.55 32.51
C ASP A 53 0.81 14.18 31.85
N PRO A 54 1.86 13.96 31.03
CA PRO A 54 2.10 12.69 30.35
C PRO A 54 2.17 11.47 31.29
N ALA A 55 2.60 11.64 32.55
CA ALA A 55 2.67 10.55 33.53
C ALA A 55 1.27 10.03 33.97
N ALA A 56 0.21 10.81 33.71
CA ALA A 56 -1.17 10.41 34.00
C ALA A 56 -1.73 9.40 32.98
N PHE A 57 -1.01 9.13 31.89
CA PHE A 57 -1.49 8.31 30.78
C PHE A 57 -0.52 7.20 30.42
N ASP A 58 -1.07 6.06 30.02
CA ASP A 58 -0.33 4.92 29.49
C ASP A 58 -0.17 5.01 27.96
N LEU A 59 -1.02 5.84 27.33
CA LEU A 59 -1.05 6.09 25.89
C LEU A 59 -1.72 7.43 25.55
N VAL A 60 -1.18 8.12 24.54
CA VAL A 60 -1.76 9.32 23.92
C VAL A 60 -2.08 9.04 22.47
N ALA A 61 -3.36 9.11 22.11
CA ALA A 61 -3.88 8.89 20.78
C ALA A 61 -4.13 10.22 20.07
N ILE A 62 -3.54 10.43 18.90
CA ILE A 62 -3.60 11.67 18.14
C ILE A 62 -4.42 11.43 16.86
N GLY A 63 -5.62 12.00 16.85
CA GLY A 63 -6.60 11.85 15.78
C GLY A 63 -6.10 12.35 14.43
N GLY A 64 -6.58 11.72 13.35
CA GLY A 64 -6.21 12.03 11.97
C GLY A 64 -6.52 13.45 11.52
N SER A 65 -7.41 14.16 12.21
CA SER A 65 -7.72 15.58 11.94
C SER A 65 -6.64 16.56 12.41
N VAL A 66 -5.61 16.08 13.13
CA VAL A 66 -4.48 16.91 13.59
C VAL A 66 -3.44 16.98 12.47
N ASP A 67 -3.09 18.19 12.05
CA ASP A 67 -2.08 18.46 11.02
C ASP A 67 -0.68 17.96 11.40
N GLY A 68 0.18 17.75 10.40
CA GLY A 68 1.51 17.16 10.58
C GLY A 68 2.42 17.94 11.54
N ALA A 69 2.42 19.27 11.44
CA ALA A 69 3.23 20.14 12.29
C ALA A 69 2.79 20.06 13.77
N THR A 70 1.49 20.19 14.03
CA THR A 70 0.94 20.06 15.39
C THR A 70 1.17 18.67 15.96
N ARG A 71 0.98 17.63 15.15
CA ARG A 71 1.23 16.23 15.56
C ARG A 71 2.68 16.02 15.97
N ALA A 72 3.64 16.49 15.17
CA ALA A 72 5.06 16.37 15.48
C ALA A 72 5.41 17.11 16.79
N ALA A 73 4.90 18.34 16.97
CA ALA A 73 5.12 19.13 18.17
C ALA A 73 4.55 18.44 19.43
N VAL A 74 3.33 17.91 19.36
CA VAL A 74 2.70 17.14 20.46
C VAL A 74 3.54 15.93 20.80
N LYS A 75 3.92 15.11 19.80
CA LYS A 75 4.73 13.91 20.03
C LYS A 75 6.06 14.25 20.70
N GLN A 76 6.75 15.28 20.21
CA GLN A 76 8.01 15.74 20.77
C GLN A 76 7.84 16.21 22.23
N ALA A 77 6.82 17.02 22.52
CA ALA A 77 6.59 17.57 23.85
C ALA A 77 6.24 16.49 24.88
N PHE A 78 5.38 15.52 24.51
CA PHE A 78 5.04 14.40 25.39
C PHE A 78 6.24 13.47 25.61
N ALA A 79 6.97 13.11 24.55
CA ALA A 79 8.14 12.23 24.65
C ALA A 79 9.29 12.88 25.46
N ALA A 80 9.48 14.19 25.36
CA ALA A 80 10.49 14.91 26.15
C ALA A 80 10.20 14.86 27.66
N ARG A 81 8.92 14.81 28.06
CA ARG A 81 8.49 14.79 29.47
C ARG A 81 8.29 13.39 30.02
N HIS A 82 7.94 12.41 29.19
CA HIS A 82 7.76 11.01 29.57
C HIS A 82 8.21 10.10 28.42
N PRO A 83 9.52 9.77 28.33
CA PRO A 83 10.10 9.05 27.20
C PRO A 83 9.50 7.67 26.91
N SER A 84 8.88 7.03 27.92
CA SER A 84 8.22 5.74 27.81
C SER A 84 6.74 5.82 27.41
N ILE A 85 6.19 7.03 27.16
CA ILE A 85 4.79 7.16 26.78
C ILE A 85 4.54 6.63 25.37
N ARG A 86 3.46 5.87 25.20
CA ARG A 86 3.01 5.43 23.88
C ARG A 86 2.27 6.56 23.18
N LEU A 87 2.70 6.90 21.97
CA LEU A 87 2.13 7.95 21.14
C LEU A 87 1.65 7.33 19.83
N VAL A 88 0.33 7.29 19.62
CA VAL A 88 -0.29 6.59 18.51
C VAL A 88 -1.11 7.54 17.65
N ASP A 89 -1.00 7.41 16.33
CA ASP A 89 -1.86 8.12 15.40
C ASP A 89 -3.11 7.28 15.13
N VAL A 90 -4.29 7.87 15.29
CA VAL A 90 -5.56 7.15 15.20
C VAL A 90 -6.57 7.85 14.29
N GLN A 91 -7.52 7.09 13.76
CA GLN A 91 -8.55 7.56 12.85
C GLN A 91 -9.93 7.14 13.38
N ALA A 92 -10.81 8.09 13.68
CA ALA A 92 -12.20 7.76 13.95
C ALA A 92 -12.87 7.25 12.65
N PRO A 93 -13.76 6.24 12.70
CA PRO A 93 -14.32 5.60 13.90
C PRO A 93 -13.50 4.41 14.43
N VAL A 94 -12.43 3.98 13.76
CA VAL A 94 -11.64 2.79 14.14
C VAL A 94 -10.62 3.04 15.26
N ALA A 95 -10.53 4.28 15.75
CA ALA A 95 -9.56 4.72 16.74
C ALA A 95 -9.57 3.86 18.01
N VAL A 96 -10.75 3.41 18.47
CA VAL A 96 -10.86 2.49 19.62
C VAL A 96 -10.04 1.23 19.37
N ARG A 97 -10.22 0.55 18.23
CA ARG A 97 -9.45 -0.66 17.88
C ARG A 97 -7.96 -0.38 17.80
N GLN A 98 -7.57 0.75 17.21
CA GLN A 98 -6.15 1.13 17.08
C GLN A 98 -5.51 1.37 18.45
N ILE A 99 -6.23 2.03 19.37
CA ILE A 99 -5.79 2.24 20.75
C ILE A 99 -5.66 0.91 21.50
N LEU A 100 -6.59 -0.02 21.32
CA LEU A 100 -6.49 -1.33 22.00
C LEU A 100 -5.31 -2.15 21.48
N ALA A 101 -5.07 -2.13 20.16
CA ALA A 101 -3.91 -2.78 19.57
C ALA A 101 -2.60 -2.19 20.12
N ALA A 102 -2.58 -0.85 20.25
CA ALA A 102 -1.49 -0.13 20.89
C ALA A 102 -1.23 -0.56 22.33
N LEU A 103 -2.30 -0.65 23.12
CA LEU A 103 -2.23 -1.07 24.51
C LEU A 103 -1.72 -2.50 24.66
N ALA A 104 -2.11 -3.39 23.75
CA ALA A 104 -1.69 -4.79 23.71
C ALA A 104 -0.25 -5.00 23.20
N GLY A 105 0.45 -3.93 22.77
CA GLY A 105 1.77 -4.05 22.13
C GLY A 105 1.71 -4.71 20.74
N THR A 106 0.52 -4.79 20.13
CA THR A 106 0.28 -5.30 18.77
C THR A 106 0.20 -4.15 17.76
N GLU A 107 0.75 -3.00 18.14
CA GLU A 107 0.52 -1.67 17.56
C GLU A 107 1.09 -1.43 16.16
N ALA A 108 2.18 -2.10 15.82
CA ALA A 108 2.76 -1.93 14.50
C ALA A 108 2.00 -2.81 13.50
N ALA A 109 1.68 -2.28 12.32
CA ALA A 109 1.63 -3.14 11.15
C ALA A 109 2.89 -4.02 11.24
N PRO A 110 2.77 -5.37 11.30
CA PRO A 110 3.86 -6.25 11.69
C PRO A 110 5.13 -5.83 10.97
N ALA A 111 6.10 -5.37 11.76
CA ALA A 111 7.28 -4.71 11.25
C ALA A 111 7.90 -5.64 10.21
N VAL A 112 8.09 -5.11 9.01
CA VAL A 112 8.80 -5.85 7.97
C VAL A 112 10.26 -5.92 8.38
N ASP A 113 10.89 -7.07 8.17
CA ASP A 113 12.34 -7.18 8.27
C ASP A 113 12.97 -6.35 7.13
N LEU A 114 13.45 -5.15 7.47
CA LEU A 114 14.07 -4.24 6.50
C LEU A 114 15.35 -4.83 5.91
N ASP A 115 16.08 -5.67 6.63
CA ASP A 115 17.31 -6.29 6.11
C ASP A 115 16.95 -7.30 5.02
N GLN A 116 15.96 -8.15 5.28
CA GLN A 116 15.43 -9.08 4.30
C GLN A 116 14.86 -8.34 3.08
N TYR A 117 14.06 -7.29 3.31
CA TYR A 117 13.49 -6.48 2.22
C TYR A 117 14.59 -5.80 1.38
N PHE A 118 15.56 -5.14 2.00
CA PHE A 118 16.66 -4.47 1.28
C PHE A 118 17.53 -5.46 0.53
N ALA A 119 17.79 -6.64 1.08
CA ALA A 119 18.45 -7.72 0.36
C ALA A 119 17.63 -8.16 -0.86
N ARG A 120 16.30 -8.30 -0.69
CA ARG A 120 15.38 -8.72 -1.76
C ARG A 120 15.30 -7.72 -2.91
N VAL A 121 15.33 -6.41 -2.63
CA VAL A 121 15.25 -5.35 -3.65
C VAL A 121 16.61 -4.81 -4.10
N GLY A 122 17.70 -5.24 -3.46
CA GLY A 122 19.06 -4.79 -3.77
C GLY A 122 19.40 -3.39 -3.26
N TYR A 123 18.69 -2.89 -2.24
CA TYR A 123 18.95 -1.56 -1.67
C TYR A 123 20.13 -1.59 -0.68
N ARG A 124 21.05 -0.63 -0.81
CA ARG A 124 22.24 -0.49 0.06
C ARG A 124 22.44 0.94 0.60
N GLY A 125 21.43 1.79 0.43
CA GLY A 125 21.48 3.18 0.86
C GLY A 125 21.12 3.40 2.33
N PRO A 126 21.04 4.67 2.76
CA PRO A 126 20.62 5.06 4.10
C PRO A 126 19.21 4.59 4.48
N ARG A 127 18.91 4.53 5.78
CA ARG A 127 17.58 4.20 6.30
C ARG A 127 16.86 5.47 6.79
N THR A 128 16.89 6.51 5.97
CA THR A 128 16.34 7.83 6.31
C THR A 128 14.99 8.03 5.64
N ALA A 129 14.05 8.65 6.34
CA ALA A 129 12.73 8.99 5.81
C ALA A 129 12.77 10.25 4.93
N ASP A 130 13.57 10.22 3.86
CA ASP A 130 13.76 11.34 2.93
C ASP A 130 13.31 11.01 1.49
N LEU A 131 13.27 12.01 0.62
CA LEU A 131 12.85 11.82 -0.76
C LEU A 131 13.82 10.91 -1.56
N ALA A 132 15.12 10.94 -1.26
CA ALA A 132 16.11 10.14 -1.97
C ALA A 132 15.92 8.65 -1.72
N THR A 133 15.70 8.27 -0.46
CA THR A 133 15.37 6.90 -0.05
C THR A 133 14.04 6.46 -0.64
N LEU A 134 13.00 7.32 -0.61
CA LEU A 134 11.70 7.01 -1.20
C LEU A 134 11.82 6.73 -2.70
N LYS A 135 12.50 7.60 -3.46
CA LYS A 135 12.72 7.41 -4.91
C LYS A 135 13.46 6.11 -5.20
N ALA A 136 14.55 5.84 -4.48
CA ALA A 136 15.34 4.64 -4.69
C ALA A 136 14.54 3.35 -4.43
N LEU A 137 13.78 3.29 -3.33
CA LEU A 137 12.97 2.12 -3.01
C LEU A 137 11.79 1.94 -3.98
N HIS A 138 11.19 3.04 -4.43
CA HIS A 138 10.07 3.04 -5.39
C HIS A 138 10.51 2.51 -6.76
N GLU A 139 11.71 2.85 -7.21
CA GLU A 139 12.31 2.30 -8.44
C GLU A 139 12.70 0.81 -8.27
N LEU A 140 13.32 0.45 -7.15
CA LEU A 140 13.90 -0.89 -6.94
C LEU A 140 12.85 -1.98 -6.72
N GLN A 141 11.74 -1.70 -6.02
CA GLN A 141 10.76 -2.77 -5.73
C GLN A 141 10.14 -3.37 -7.01
N PRO A 142 9.58 -2.59 -7.96
CA PRO A 142 9.05 -3.14 -9.22
C PRO A 142 10.10 -3.80 -10.12
N ALA A 143 11.38 -3.46 -9.94
CA ALA A 143 12.51 -4.08 -10.64
C ALA A 143 12.91 -5.43 -10.05
N ALA A 144 12.71 -5.62 -8.75
CA ALA A 144 13.11 -6.83 -8.04
C ALA A 144 11.95 -7.79 -7.79
N ILE A 145 10.77 -7.28 -7.41
CA ILE A 145 9.58 -8.04 -7.05
C ILE A 145 8.54 -7.89 -8.17
N PRO A 146 8.38 -8.88 -9.06
CA PRO A 146 7.48 -8.75 -10.20
C PRO A 146 6.03 -8.61 -9.74
N PHE A 147 5.25 -7.88 -10.52
CA PHE A 147 3.79 -7.93 -10.40
C PHE A 147 3.30 -9.22 -11.04
N GLU A 148 2.47 -10.00 -10.34
CA GLU A 148 1.88 -11.23 -10.87
C GLU A 148 0.54 -11.56 -10.21
N GLY A 149 -0.36 -12.19 -10.97
CA GLY A 149 -1.66 -12.66 -10.49
C GLY A 149 -1.83 -14.18 -10.53
N ILE A 150 -0.74 -14.95 -10.43
CA ILE A 150 -0.72 -16.40 -10.68
C ILE A 150 -1.55 -17.15 -9.63
N ASP A 151 -1.47 -16.78 -8.35
CA ASP A 151 -2.24 -17.47 -7.31
C ASP A 151 -3.77 -17.27 -7.49
N ALA A 152 -4.19 -16.08 -7.94
CA ALA A 152 -5.58 -15.81 -8.28
C ALA A 152 -6.04 -16.64 -9.49
N LEU A 153 -5.20 -16.73 -10.53
CA LEU A 153 -5.44 -17.55 -11.72
C LEU A 153 -5.59 -19.04 -11.36
N LEU A 154 -4.80 -19.52 -10.40
CA LEU A 154 -4.85 -20.89 -9.89
C LEU A 154 -5.94 -21.13 -8.84
N GLY A 155 -6.61 -20.07 -8.36
CA GLY A 155 -7.66 -20.17 -7.34
C GLY A 155 -7.15 -20.51 -5.94
N ARG A 156 -5.90 -20.13 -5.62
CA ARG A 156 -5.29 -20.39 -4.30
C ARG A 156 -5.71 -19.42 -3.21
N GLY A 157 -6.47 -18.38 -3.58
CA GLY A 157 -6.74 -17.24 -2.70
C GLY A 157 -5.52 -16.34 -2.55
N ILE A 158 -5.71 -15.17 -1.96
CA ILE A 158 -4.65 -14.20 -1.67
C ILE A 158 -4.80 -13.76 -0.23
N ASP A 159 -3.80 -14.10 0.60
CA ASP A 159 -3.73 -13.76 2.01
C ASP A 159 -2.91 -12.48 2.17
N LEU A 160 -3.59 -11.39 2.56
CA LEU A 160 -2.97 -10.08 2.78
C LEU A 160 -2.39 -9.92 4.19
N THR A 161 -2.40 -10.98 5.01
CA THR A 161 -1.76 -10.89 6.31
C THR A 161 -0.27 -10.58 6.13
N PRO A 162 0.28 -9.69 6.96
CA PRO A 162 1.67 -9.23 6.89
C PRO A 162 2.69 -10.38 6.70
N GLY A 163 2.57 -11.44 7.50
CA GLY A 163 3.46 -12.61 7.41
C GLY A 163 3.25 -13.47 6.17
N ALA A 164 2.04 -13.54 5.60
CA ALA A 164 1.83 -14.25 4.33
C ALA A 164 2.45 -13.49 3.16
N VAL A 165 2.27 -12.18 3.12
CA VAL A 165 2.90 -11.29 2.13
C VAL A 165 4.42 -11.39 2.20
N ASP A 166 5.03 -11.34 3.40
CA ASP A 166 6.49 -11.42 3.55
C ASP A 166 7.04 -12.79 3.10
N ARG A 167 6.40 -13.89 3.55
CA ARG A 167 6.80 -15.24 3.13
C ARG A 167 6.76 -15.40 1.62
N LYS A 168 5.77 -14.81 0.95
CA LYS A 168 5.61 -14.91 -0.51
C LYS A 168 6.61 -14.02 -1.24
N LEU A 169 6.56 -12.70 -1.01
CA LEU A 169 7.29 -11.71 -1.81
C LEU A 169 8.79 -11.67 -1.46
N LEU A 170 9.14 -11.87 -0.18
CA LEU A 170 10.52 -11.84 0.29
C LEU A 170 11.12 -13.25 0.38
N GLY A 171 10.44 -14.16 1.10
CA GLY A 171 10.98 -15.50 1.40
C GLY A 171 10.99 -16.46 0.21
N SER A 172 9.91 -16.48 -0.58
CA SER A 172 9.74 -17.44 -1.68
C SER A 172 10.15 -16.88 -3.04
N THR A 173 10.71 -15.66 -3.08
CA THR A 173 11.10 -14.95 -4.32
C THR A 173 9.97 -14.83 -5.36
N ARG A 174 8.71 -14.87 -4.91
CA ARG A 174 7.53 -14.67 -5.74
C ARG A 174 7.26 -13.17 -5.94
N GLY A 175 6.30 -12.88 -6.81
CA GLY A 175 5.70 -11.56 -6.94
C GLY A 175 4.40 -11.45 -6.15
N GLY A 176 3.62 -10.45 -6.50
CA GLY A 176 2.23 -10.28 -6.07
C GLY A 176 1.58 -9.15 -6.83
N TYR A 177 0.26 -9.03 -6.77
CA TYR A 177 -0.44 -7.91 -7.41
C TYR A 177 -0.56 -6.69 -6.48
N CYS A 178 -1.37 -5.69 -6.85
CA CYS A 178 -1.39 -4.37 -6.22
C CYS A 178 -1.54 -4.39 -4.70
N PHE A 179 -2.41 -5.25 -4.15
CA PHE A 179 -2.63 -5.32 -2.71
C PHE A 179 -1.42 -5.86 -1.95
N GLU A 180 -0.76 -6.89 -2.46
CA GLU A 180 0.43 -7.48 -1.81
C GLU A 180 1.63 -6.52 -1.92
N GLN A 181 1.84 -5.95 -3.12
CA GLN A 181 2.94 -5.03 -3.42
C GLN A 181 2.87 -3.76 -2.58
N ASN A 182 1.74 -3.05 -2.62
CA ASN A 182 1.58 -1.79 -1.90
C ASN A 182 1.38 -2.00 -0.40
N SER A 183 0.90 -3.16 0.07
CA SER A 183 0.85 -3.46 1.52
C SER A 183 2.23 -3.78 2.09
N LEU A 184 3.09 -4.49 1.35
CA LEU A 184 4.49 -4.65 1.71
C LEU A 184 5.19 -3.28 1.75
N PHE A 185 5.04 -2.47 0.70
CA PHE A 185 5.72 -1.17 0.61
C PHE A 185 5.22 -0.20 1.68
N ARG A 186 3.92 -0.21 2.00
CA ARG A 186 3.37 0.56 3.13
C ARG A 186 4.10 0.21 4.43
N ARG A 187 4.28 -1.09 4.73
CA ARG A 187 4.99 -1.51 5.94
C ARG A 187 6.45 -1.08 5.93
N VAL A 188 7.16 -1.23 4.80
CA VAL A 188 8.54 -0.75 4.64
C VAL A 188 8.65 0.74 4.95
N LEU A 189 7.81 1.57 4.30
CA LEU A 189 7.80 3.01 4.50
C LEU A 189 7.43 3.38 5.95
N THR A 190 6.42 2.73 6.53
CA THR A 190 6.07 2.95 7.94
C THR A 190 7.22 2.59 8.88
N THR A 191 7.91 1.45 8.66
CA THR A 191 9.07 1.05 9.48
C THR A 191 10.25 2.00 9.32
N LEU A 192 10.40 2.64 8.16
CA LEU A 192 11.40 3.70 7.93
C LEU A 192 11.01 5.06 8.52
N GLY A 193 9.78 5.22 9.02
CA GLY A 193 9.31 6.45 9.67
C GLY A 193 8.52 7.39 8.76
N TYR A 194 8.15 6.98 7.55
CA TYR A 194 7.26 7.77 6.70
C TYR A 194 5.81 7.71 7.23
N PRO A 195 5.06 8.83 7.22
CA PRO A 195 3.62 8.81 7.43
C PRO A 195 2.94 8.28 6.16
N VAL A 196 2.30 7.10 6.22
CA VAL A 196 1.71 6.46 5.04
C VAL A 196 0.20 6.30 5.19
N THR A 197 -0.55 6.79 4.21
CA THR A 197 -2.00 6.62 4.09
C THR A 197 -2.31 5.71 2.90
N PRO A 198 -2.90 4.51 3.10
CA PRO A 198 -3.40 3.71 2.00
C PRO A 198 -4.69 4.35 1.43
N MET A 199 -4.83 4.31 0.11
CA MET A 199 -5.98 4.81 -0.64
C MET A 199 -6.39 3.79 -1.70
N MET A 200 -7.57 3.97 -2.29
CA MET A 200 -8.12 3.06 -3.29
C MET A 200 -8.48 3.76 -4.59
N GLY A 201 -8.20 3.09 -5.71
CA GLY A 201 -8.41 3.59 -7.05
C GLY A 201 -9.21 2.66 -7.96
N ARG A 202 -9.73 3.25 -9.03
CA ARG A 202 -10.44 2.56 -10.12
C ARG A 202 -9.53 2.52 -11.33
N VAL A 203 -9.22 1.31 -11.80
CA VAL A 203 -8.36 1.11 -12.97
C VAL A 203 -9.07 1.61 -14.23
N LEU A 204 -8.43 2.51 -14.99
CA LEU A 204 -8.95 3.05 -16.25
C LEU A 204 -8.04 2.72 -17.44
N TRP A 205 -6.88 2.14 -17.18
CA TRP A 205 -5.88 1.79 -18.18
C TRP A 205 -6.45 0.82 -19.23
N ASN A 206 -6.29 1.19 -20.51
CA ASN A 206 -6.81 0.44 -21.67
C ASN A 206 -8.32 0.19 -21.66
N MET A 207 -9.11 0.94 -20.89
CA MET A 207 -10.56 0.83 -20.94
C MET A 207 -11.11 1.48 -22.22
N PRO A 208 -12.02 0.80 -22.96
CA PRO A 208 -12.62 1.38 -24.14
C PRO A 208 -13.58 2.53 -23.78
N PRO A 209 -13.83 3.47 -24.71
CA PRO A 209 -14.88 4.46 -24.56
C PRO A 209 -16.22 3.81 -24.21
N GLY A 210 -16.94 4.37 -23.24
CA GLY A 210 -18.25 3.85 -22.79
C GLY A 210 -18.19 2.62 -21.88
N ALA A 211 -17.01 2.21 -21.42
CA ALA A 211 -16.90 1.13 -20.45
C ALA A 211 -17.69 1.43 -19.16
N ARG A 212 -18.28 0.38 -18.56
CA ARG A 212 -18.95 0.48 -17.26
C ARG A 212 -18.00 1.01 -16.18
N PRO A 213 -18.50 1.71 -15.16
CA PRO A 213 -17.68 2.15 -14.03
C PRO A 213 -16.90 0.98 -13.41
N GLN A 214 -15.60 1.16 -13.22
CA GLN A 214 -14.74 0.13 -12.65
C GLN A 214 -14.81 0.16 -11.12
N PRO A 215 -14.81 -1.00 -10.43
CA PRO A 215 -14.78 -1.04 -8.98
C PRO A 215 -13.45 -0.51 -8.43
N ARG A 216 -13.46 -0.05 -7.17
CA ARG A 216 -12.22 0.30 -6.46
C ARG A 216 -11.46 -0.99 -6.16
N THR A 217 -10.44 -1.27 -6.96
CA THR A 217 -9.71 -2.56 -6.95
C THR A 217 -8.20 -2.37 -7.09
N HIS A 218 -7.73 -1.12 -7.00
CA HIS A 218 -6.31 -0.80 -7.01
C HIS A 218 -5.94 -0.09 -5.71
N GLN A 219 -5.00 -0.65 -4.95
CA GLN A 219 -4.43 0.03 -3.79
C GLN A 219 -3.33 0.98 -4.27
N VAL A 220 -3.31 2.20 -3.73
CA VAL A 220 -2.18 3.13 -3.83
C VAL A 220 -1.87 3.70 -2.45
N LEU A 221 -0.75 4.37 -2.31
CA LEU A 221 -0.33 4.99 -1.05
C LEU A 221 -0.14 6.49 -1.25
N ARG A 222 -0.36 7.24 -0.17
CA ARG A 222 0.07 8.63 -0.02
C ARG A 222 1.07 8.72 1.13
N THR A 223 2.16 9.45 0.92
CA THR A 223 3.04 9.88 2.00
C THR A 223 3.19 11.39 2.00
N GLU A 224 3.60 11.97 3.12
CA GLU A 224 3.94 13.39 3.23
C GLU A 224 5.42 13.53 3.57
N LEU A 225 6.11 14.43 2.86
CA LEU A 225 7.51 14.79 3.09
C LEU A 225 7.65 16.30 3.01
N ASP A 226 8.18 16.93 4.06
CA ASP A 226 8.38 18.37 4.13
C ASP A 226 7.11 19.18 3.76
N GLY A 227 5.93 18.69 4.17
CA GLY A 227 4.62 19.29 3.86
C GLY A 227 4.11 19.05 2.44
N VAL A 228 4.85 18.32 1.61
CA VAL A 228 4.46 17.95 0.25
C VAL A 228 3.81 16.56 0.24
N PRO A 229 2.58 16.41 -0.27
CA PRO A 229 1.95 15.10 -0.45
C PRO A 229 2.47 14.40 -1.71
N TRP A 230 2.78 13.12 -1.58
CA TRP A 230 3.30 12.27 -2.66
C TRP A 230 2.42 11.04 -2.87
N LEU A 231 2.06 10.77 -4.12
CA LEU A 231 1.52 9.49 -4.59
C LEU A 231 2.65 8.48 -4.69
N VAL A 232 2.43 7.33 -4.07
CA VAL A 232 3.34 6.19 -4.07
C VAL A 232 2.56 4.97 -4.54
N ASP A 233 3.08 4.29 -5.54
CA ASP A 233 2.50 3.07 -6.09
C ASP A 233 3.61 2.24 -6.72
N VAL A 234 3.83 1.05 -6.18
CA VAL A 234 4.78 0.05 -6.68
C VAL A 234 4.04 -1.21 -7.15
N GLY A 235 2.71 -1.14 -7.29
CA GLY A 235 1.81 -2.27 -7.45
C GLY A 235 0.87 -2.21 -8.66
N PHE A 236 0.92 -1.20 -9.54
CA PHE A 236 0.03 -1.17 -10.71
C PHE A 236 0.41 -2.17 -11.81
N GLY A 237 1.67 -2.60 -11.86
CA GLY A 237 2.21 -3.47 -12.89
C GLY A 237 2.64 -2.72 -14.16
N SER A 238 1.96 -2.94 -15.29
CA SER A 238 2.51 -2.63 -16.62
C SER A 238 2.91 -1.17 -16.86
N VAL A 239 2.26 -0.21 -16.21
CA VAL A 239 2.58 1.23 -16.28
C VAL A 239 2.63 1.85 -14.87
N VAL A 240 3.14 1.08 -13.91
CA VAL A 240 3.43 1.60 -12.57
C VAL A 240 4.41 2.78 -12.68
N PRO A 241 4.20 3.90 -11.97
CA PRO A 241 5.21 4.96 -11.87
C PRO A 241 6.53 4.36 -11.36
N THR A 242 7.67 4.87 -11.81
CA THR A 242 8.98 4.44 -11.28
C THR A 242 9.58 5.43 -10.30
N GLU A 243 8.83 6.48 -9.98
CA GLU A 243 9.15 7.47 -8.97
C GLU A 243 7.86 7.88 -8.25
N PRO A 244 7.93 8.30 -6.97
CA PRO A 244 6.81 8.98 -6.31
C PRO A 244 6.44 10.26 -7.06
N LEU A 245 5.14 10.55 -7.15
CA LEU A 245 4.62 11.72 -7.86
C LEU A 245 4.04 12.72 -6.88
N ARG A 246 4.34 14.00 -7.05
CA ARG A 246 3.73 15.08 -6.25
C ARG A 246 2.23 15.15 -6.50
N LEU A 247 1.48 15.41 -5.43
CA LEU A 247 0.02 15.57 -5.44
C LEU A 247 -0.41 17.04 -5.29
N ASP A 248 0.52 17.96 -5.06
CA ASP A 248 0.28 19.40 -4.91
C ASP A 248 0.50 20.18 -6.22
N THR A 249 0.58 19.48 -7.35
CA THR A 249 0.73 20.07 -8.69
C THR A 249 0.07 19.19 -9.74
N GLU A 250 -0.47 19.82 -10.78
CA GLU A 250 -1.07 19.17 -11.95
C GLU A 250 -0.09 19.03 -13.13
N GLU A 251 1.11 19.59 -12.97
CA GLU A 251 2.13 19.63 -14.01
C GLU A 251 2.62 18.23 -14.39
N ALA A 252 3.15 18.14 -15.62
CA ALA A 252 3.81 16.93 -16.08
C ALA A 252 5.07 16.65 -15.24
N GLN A 253 5.19 15.42 -14.75
CA GLN A 253 6.28 14.96 -13.92
C GLN A 253 7.04 13.87 -14.69
N GLU A 254 8.24 14.21 -15.14
CA GLU A 254 9.14 13.26 -15.78
C GLU A 254 9.56 12.18 -14.78
N THR A 255 9.53 10.93 -15.23
CA THR A 255 10.13 9.80 -14.53
C THR A 255 11.07 9.11 -15.49
N ARG A 256 11.87 8.15 -15.01
CA ARG A 256 12.73 7.33 -15.87
C ARG A 256 12.02 6.71 -17.09
N HIS A 257 10.74 6.36 -16.97
CA HIS A 257 9.96 5.76 -18.06
C HIS A 257 9.02 6.77 -18.72
N GLU A 258 7.72 6.69 -18.44
CA GLU A 258 6.74 7.63 -18.95
C GLU A 258 6.73 8.91 -18.10
N THR A 259 6.42 10.04 -18.74
CA THR A 259 5.97 11.24 -18.04
C THR A 259 4.56 10.99 -17.49
N PHE A 260 4.34 11.31 -16.22
CA PHE A 260 3.03 11.20 -15.58
C PHE A 260 2.47 12.58 -15.23
N ARG A 261 1.17 12.65 -14.96
CA ARG A 261 0.55 13.78 -14.26
C ARG A 261 -0.61 13.29 -13.40
N VAL A 262 -0.87 14.00 -12.31
CA VAL A 262 -2.04 13.76 -11.46
C VAL A 262 -2.91 15.00 -11.54
N ILE A 263 -4.14 14.85 -12.02
CA ILE A 263 -5.07 15.97 -12.23
C ILE A 263 -6.35 15.80 -11.42
N PRO A 264 -7.07 16.89 -11.08
CA PRO A 264 -8.39 16.80 -10.49
C PRO A 264 -9.38 16.05 -11.39
N PHE A 265 -10.23 15.24 -10.77
CA PHE A 265 -11.30 14.51 -11.44
C PHE A 265 -12.53 14.43 -10.53
N GLY A 266 -13.34 15.50 -10.56
CA GLY A 266 -14.41 15.70 -9.59
C GLY A 266 -13.84 15.91 -8.18
N THR A 267 -14.30 15.12 -7.21
CA THR A 267 -13.76 15.08 -5.85
C THR A 267 -12.56 14.15 -5.70
N GLU A 268 -12.19 13.44 -6.76
CA GLU A 268 -11.10 12.47 -6.80
C GLU A 268 -9.94 13.00 -7.65
N LEU A 269 -8.86 12.23 -7.74
CA LEU A 269 -7.73 12.51 -8.62
C LEU A 269 -7.68 11.51 -9.76
N LEU A 270 -7.02 11.86 -10.85
CA LEU A 270 -6.78 11.00 -12.00
C LEU A 270 -5.30 10.99 -12.34
N LEU A 271 -4.68 9.80 -12.25
CA LEU A 271 -3.34 9.59 -12.78
C LEU A 271 -3.42 9.36 -14.29
N GLN A 272 -2.59 10.09 -15.05
CA GLN A 272 -2.38 9.86 -16.47
C GLN A 272 -0.91 9.62 -16.78
N ALA A 273 -0.65 8.78 -17.78
CA ALA A 273 0.67 8.55 -18.35
C ALA A 273 0.70 9.07 -19.79
N ARG A 274 1.79 9.71 -20.18
CA ARG A 274 1.98 10.19 -21.55
C ARG A 274 2.57 9.08 -22.42
N ARG A 275 1.91 8.74 -23.52
CA ARG A 275 2.40 7.77 -24.51
C ARG A 275 2.05 8.25 -25.91
N ASP A 276 3.03 8.19 -26.80
CA ASP A 276 2.89 8.62 -28.21
C ASP A 276 2.28 10.02 -28.34
N GLY A 277 2.69 10.94 -27.46
CA GLY A 277 2.22 12.32 -27.41
C GLY A 277 0.86 12.53 -26.72
N VAL A 278 0.14 11.46 -26.37
CA VAL A 278 -1.22 11.50 -25.80
C VAL A 278 -1.22 11.15 -24.32
N TRP A 279 -2.07 11.81 -23.54
CA TRP A 279 -2.33 11.47 -22.14
C TRP A 279 -3.37 10.37 -22.04
N LEU A 280 -2.99 9.25 -21.45
CA LEU A 280 -3.85 8.10 -21.25
C LEU A 280 -4.17 7.94 -19.76
N SER A 281 -5.45 7.76 -19.44
CA SER A 281 -5.92 7.53 -18.07
C SER A 281 -5.44 6.19 -17.55
N VAL A 282 -4.78 6.21 -16.38
CA VAL A 282 -4.23 5.01 -15.73
C VAL A 282 -5.22 4.52 -14.67
N TYR A 283 -5.49 5.36 -13.67
CA TYR A 283 -6.51 5.09 -12.65
C TYR A 283 -6.99 6.38 -11.98
N GLN A 284 -8.25 6.34 -11.53
CA GLN A 284 -8.83 7.32 -10.62
C GLN A 284 -8.43 6.97 -9.18
N ILE A 285 -8.25 7.96 -8.30
CA ILE A 285 -7.78 7.80 -6.91
C ILE A 285 -8.77 8.50 -5.96
N SER A 286 -9.33 7.77 -4.99
CA SER A 286 -10.02 8.42 -3.87
C SER A 286 -9.02 9.07 -2.94
N GLN A 287 -9.41 10.22 -2.40
CA GLN A 287 -8.61 10.96 -1.43
C GLN A 287 -8.82 10.45 0.02
N ASP A 288 -9.75 9.51 0.20
CA ASP A 288 -10.08 8.94 1.50
C ASP A 288 -9.05 7.87 1.87
N ALA A 289 -8.64 7.91 3.14
CA ALA A 289 -7.88 6.82 3.73
C ALA A 289 -8.75 5.56 3.79
N VAL A 290 -8.19 4.41 3.44
CA VAL A 290 -8.85 3.11 3.60
C VAL A 290 -8.24 2.31 4.75
N GLN A 291 -8.97 1.31 5.21
CA GLN A 291 -8.52 0.36 6.23
C GLN A 291 -8.16 -0.97 5.59
N ASP A 292 -7.43 -1.82 6.32
CA ASP A 292 -7.05 -3.15 5.85
C ASP A 292 -8.27 -4.01 5.45
N ALA A 293 -9.40 -3.83 6.14
CA ALA A 293 -10.66 -4.51 5.80
C ALA A 293 -11.22 -4.10 4.42
N ASP A 294 -11.03 -2.86 4.00
CA ASP A 294 -11.41 -2.39 2.66
C ASP A 294 -10.53 -3.06 1.59
N LEU A 295 -9.23 -3.19 1.89
CA LEU A 295 -8.26 -3.87 1.04
C LEU A 295 -8.60 -5.37 0.93
N GLU A 296 -8.94 -6.03 2.03
CA GLU A 296 -9.37 -7.44 2.07
C GLU A 296 -10.63 -7.67 1.21
N ALA A 297 -11.64 -6.81 1.34
CA ALA A 297 -12.86 -6.90 0.55
C ALA A 297 -12.59 -6.74 -0.96
N ALA A 298 -11.76 -5.75 -1.33
CA ALA A 298 -11.39 -5.52 -2.72
C ALA A 298 -10.46 -6.62 -3.28
N ASN A 299 -9.58 -7.18 -2.45
CA ASN A 299 -8.73 -8.32 -2.74
C ASN A 299 -9.55 -9.58 -2.99
N TRP A 300 -10.58 -9.83 -2.17
CA TRP A 300 -11.50 -10.93 -2.38
C TRP A 300 -12.19 -10.81 -3.73
N PHE A 301 -12.77 -9.64 -4.06
CA PHE A 301 -13.37 -9.40 -5.36
C PHE A 301 -12.36 -9.63 -6.50
N THR A 302 -11.19 -9.00 -6.42
CA THR A 302 -10.16 -9.07 -7.46
C THR A 302 -9.62 -10.49 -7.64
N SER A 303 -9.48 -11.28 -6.58
CA SER A 303 -8.91 -12.63 -6.62
C SER A 303 -9.93 -13.75 -6.89
N THR A 304 -11.23 -13.51 -6.74
CA THR A 304 -12.25 -14.57 -6.82
C THR A 304 -13.38 -14.29 -7.82
N HIS A 305 -13.70 -13.02 -8.12
CA HIS A 305 -14.85 -12.69 -8.96
C HIS A 305 -14.71 -13.35 -10.34
N PRO A 306 -15.74 -14.06 -10.86
CA PRO A 306 -15.62 -14.82 -12.12
C PRO A 306 -15.23 -13.97 -13.33
N GLU A 307 -15.50 -12.66 -13.30
CA GLU A 307 -15.11 -11.70 -14.34
C GLU A 307 -13.77 -10.97 -14.10
N SER A 308 -13.07 -11.26 -13.01
CA SER A 308 -11.78 -10.65 -12.76
C SER A 308 -10.76 -11.05 -13.84
N ASN A 309 -10.01 -10.08 -14.34
CA ASN A 309 -8.92 -10.34 -15.29
C ASN A 309 -7.88 -11.31 -14.72
N PHE A 310 -7.62 -11.26 -13.41
CA PHE A 310 -6.66 -12.12 -12.71
C PHE A 310 -7.13 -13.57 -12.56
N ARG A 311 -8.44 -13.84 -12.71
CA ARG A 311 -9.00 -15.20 -12.73
C ARG A 311 -8.93 -15.85 -14.11
N ARG A 312 -8.78 -15.04 -15.16
CA ARG A 312 -8.93 -15.46 -16.56
C ARG A 312 -7.63 -15.44 -17.35
N ASN A 313 -6.69 -14.58 -16.95
CA ASN A 313 -5.49 -14.31 -17.72
C ASN A 313 -4.23 -14.47 -16.87
N LEU A 314 -3.19 -15.04 -17.48
CA LEU A 314 -1.84 -14.96 -16.94
C LEU A 314 -1.33 -13.54 -17.16
N LEU A 315 -1.10 -12.80 -16.08
CA LEU A 315 -0.54 -11.45 -16.13
C LEU A 315 0.67 -11.37 -15.21
N VAL A 316 1.82 -11.10 -15.79
CA VAL A 316 3.09 -10.87 -15.08
C VAL A 316 3.77 -9.64 -15.67
N THR A 317 4.26 -8.75 -14.82
CA THR A 317 5.01 -7.57 -15.26
C THR A 317 6.22 -7.32 -14.37
N ARG A 318 7.27 -6.74 -14.95
CA ARG A 318 8.47 -6.31 -14.23
C ARG A 318 9.00 -5.05 -14.90
N VAL A 319 9.45 -4.09 -14.09
CA VAL A 319 9.92 -2.80 -14.59
C VAL A 319 11.34 -2.61 -14.11
N THR A 320 12.31 -2.75 -15.00
CA THR A 320 13.72 -2.51 -14.70
C THR A 320 14.10 -1.08 -15.07
N PRO A 321 15.29 -0.59 -14.71
CA PRO A 321 15.76 0.72 -15.14
C PRO A 321 15.85 0.91 -16.67
N GLU A 322 15.84 -0.18 -17.44
CA GLU A 322 16.00 -0.18 -18.90
C GLU A 322 14.67 -0.40 -19.64
N ALA A 323 13.74 -1.15 -19.05
CA ALA A 323 12.56 -1.61 -19.76
C ALA A 323 11.39 -2.00 -18.86
N ARG A 324 10.19 -1.92 -19.44
CA ARG A 324 8.99 -2.56 -18.93
C ARG A 324 8.76 -3.88 -19.67
N HIS A 325 8.68 -4.96 -18.91
CA HIS A 325 8.34 -6.29 -19.39
C HIS A 325 6.91 -6.63 -18.99
N THR A 326 6.11 -7.12 -19.93
CA THR A 326 4.72 -7.55 -19.67
C THR A 326 4.46 -8.85 -20.39
N LEU A 327 4.06 -9.87 -19.65
CA LEU A 327 3.51 -11.10 -20.17
C LEU A 327 2.00 -11.09 -19.89
N PHE A 328 1.21 -11.05 -20.96
CA PHE A 328 -0.25 -11.17 -20.89
C PHE A 328 -0.67 -12.38 -21.73
N ASN A 329 -1.08 -13.45 -21.06
CA ASN A 329 -1.23 -14.78 -21.63
C ASN A 329 0.06 -15.22 -22.36
N SER A 330 -0.02 -15.50 -23.65
CA SER A 330 1.11 -15.87 -24.52
C SER A 330 1.87 -14.67 -25.08
N ARG A 331 1.35 -13.44 -24.93
CA ARG A 331 1.98 -12.26 -25.53
C ARG A 331 2.97 -11.62 -24.55
N TYR A 332 4.24 -11.76 -24.87
CA TYR A 332 5.32 -11.05 -24.20
C TYR A 332 5.62 -9.74 -24.90
N THR A 333 5.68 -8.64 -24.15
CA THR A 333 5.89 -7.29 -24.64
C THR A 333 7.04 -6.65 -23.88
N VAL A 334 7.99 -6.06 -24.61
CA VAL A 334 9.10 -5.26 -24.05
C VAL A 334 8.97 -3.82 -24.52
N ARG A 335 9.02 -2.89 -23.57
CA ARG A 335 8.92 -1.45 -23.84
C ARG A 335 10.11 -0.74 -23.25
N ARG A 336 10.93 -0.15 -24.11
CA ARG A 336 12.10 0.65 -23.74
C ARG A 336 11.80 2.12 -24.02
N PRO A 337 12.21 3.06 -23.13
CA PRO A 337 12.04 4.49 -23.39
C PRO A 337 12.59 4.90 -24.77
N GLY A 338 11.80 5.66 -25.53
CA GLY A 338 12.19 6.16 -26.85
C GLY A 338 12.32 5.12 -27.97
N ARG A 339 11.92 3.86 -27.75
CA ARG A 339 11.97 2.80 -28.77
C ARG A 339 10.59 2.25 -29.08
N ALA A 340 10.46 1.70 -30.29
CA ALA A 340 9.28 0.93 -30.66
C ALA A 340 9.08 -0.26 -29.71
N GLN A 341 7.82 -0.60 -29.47
CA GLN A 341 7.45 -1.73 -28.64
C GLN A 341 7.78 -3.06 -29.35
N GLU A 342 8.43 -3.98 -28.65
CA GLU A 342 8.71 -5.34 -29.11
C GLU A 342 7.62 -6.28 -28.58
N GLN A 343 7.12 -7.18 -29.44
CA GLN A 343 6.11 -8.18 -29.08
C GLN A 343 6.50 -9.55 -29.60
N HIS A 344 6.33 -10.56 -28.75
CA HIS A 344 6.61 -11.95 -29.03
C HIS A 344 5.43 -12.81 -28.60
N GLN A 345 4.97 -13.69 -29.50
CA GLN A 345 4.01 -14.74 -29.16
C GLN A 345 4.79 -15.95 -28.65
N LEU A 346 4.42 -16.44 -27.48
CA LEU A 346 5.12 -17.54 -26.81
C LEU A 346 4.25 -18.80 -26.73
N ASP A 347 4.87 -19.95 -26.94
CA ASP A 347 4.30 -21.23 -26.56
C ASP A 347 4.46 -21.48 -25.04
N ALA A 348 3.92 -22.58 -24.53
CA ALA A 348 3.99 -22.91 -23.11
C ALA A 348 5.44 -22.95 -22.57
N GLY A 349 6.37 -23.53 -23.35
CA GLY A 349 7.79 -23.58 -22.96
C GLY A 349 8.45 -22.19 -22.96
N GLY A 350 8.08 -21.33 -23.91
CA GLY A 350 8.53 -19.94 -23.98
C GLY A 350 8.00 -19.11 -22.81
N ILE A 351 6.75 -19.32 -22.40
CA ILE A 351 6.18 -18.72 -21.20
C ILE A 351 6.99 -19.13 -19.96
N GLU A 352 7.22 -20.43 -19.75
CA GLU A 352 8.00 -20.93 -18.60
C GLU A 352 9.41 -20.31 -18.55
N ARG A 353 10.13 -20.32 -19.68
CA ARG A 353 11.46 -19.69 -19.76
C ARG A 353 11.40 -18.20 -19.43
N THR A 354 10.41 -17.48 -19.96
CA THR A 354 10.27 -16.03 -19.72
C THR A 354 9.95 -15.74 -18.25
N LEU A 355 9.10 -16.54 -17.60
CA LEU A 355 8.81 -16.44 -16.17
C LEU A 355 10.08 -16.55 -15.31
N VAL A 356 10.96 -17.49 -15.64
CA VAL A 356 12.24 -17.68 -14.93
C VAL A 356 13.24 -16.58 -15.27
N GLU A 357 13.58 -16.42 -16.56
CA GLU A 357 14.72 -15.61 -17.01
C GLU A 357 14.43 -14.11 -16.93
N THR A 358 13.22 -13.67 -17.31
CA THR A 358 12.86 -12.24 -17.31
C THR A 358 12.24 -11.83 -15.97
N PHE A 359 11.32 -12.63 -15.44
CA PHE A 359 10.56 -12.22 -14.25
C PHE A 359 11.13 -12.75 -12.93
N GLY A 360 12.11 -13.66 -12.98
CA GLY A 360 12.75 -14.21 -11.77
C GLY A 360 11.81 -15.09 -10.94
N LEU A 361 10.74 -15.63 -11.55
CA LEU A 361 9.73 -16.42 -10.83
C LEU A 361 10.13 -17.90 -10.77
N PRO A 362 10.02 -18.55 -9.60
CA PRO A 362 10.29 -19.97 -9.45
C PRO A 362 9.10 -20.78 -9.98
N VAL A 363 9.10 -21.08 -11.29
CA VAL A 363 8.05 -21.88 -11.91
C VAL A 363 7.96 -23.26 -11.25
N GLU A 364 6.76 -23.60 -10.79
CA GLU A 364 6.46 -24.89 -10.14
C GLU A 364 5.55 -25.76 -11.03
N PRO A 365 5.57 -27.10 -10.86
CA PRO A 365 4.79 -28.01 -11.69
C PRO A 365 3.29 -27.70 -11.73
N GLY A 366 2.73 -27.18 -10.63
CA GLY A 366 1.32 -26.82 -10.53
C GLY A 366 0.88 -25.66 -11.45
N TRP A 367 1.81 -24.89 -12.01
CA TRP A 367 1.48 -23.78 -12.92
C TRP A 367 1.26 -24.26 -14.36
N ARG A 368 1.78 -25.42 -14.72
CA ARG A 368 1.81 -25.93 -16.10
C ARG A 368 0.43 -25.89 -16.78
N PRO A 369 -0.67 -26.36 -16.17
CA PRO A 369 -1.97 -26.31 -16.83
C PRO A 369 -2.46 -24.89 -17.10
N ALA A 370 -2.13 -23.92 -16.23
CA ALA A 370 -2.49 -22.52 -16.46
C ALA A 370 -1.64 -21.89 -17.55
N ILE A 371 -0.36 -22.25 -17.63
CA ILE A 371 0.55 -21.82 -18.68
C ILE A 371 0.12 -22.35 -20.05
N GLU A 372 -0.27 -23.62 -20.16
CA GLU A 372 -0.77 -24.20 -21.42
C GLU A 372 -2.06 -23.53 -21.88
N ARG A 373 -2.98 -23.21 -20.95
CA ARG A 373 -4.18 -22.43 -21.28
C ARG A 373 -3.82 -21.01 -21.75
N ALA A 374 -2.87 -20.36 -21.09
CA ALA A 374 -2.41 -19.04 -21.49
C ALA A 374 -1.76 -19.04 -22.88
N ALA A 375 -0.98 -20.08 -23.20
CA ALA A 375 -0.38 -20.29 -24.52
C ALA A 375 -1.44 -20.44 -25.62
N ALA A 376 -2.54 -21.13 -25.33
CA ALA A 376 -3.63 -21.37 -26.27
C ALA A 376 -4.61 -20.18 -26.43
N ALA A 377 -4.58 -19.21 -25.51
CA ALA A 377 -5.56 -18.13 -25.44
C ALA A 377 -5.18 -16.87 -26.25
N GLY A 378 -3.98 -16.79 -26.81
CA GLY A 378 -3.50 -15.58 -27.49
C GLY A 378 -3.12 -15.76 -28.93
#